data_AF-D2W3W4-F1
#
_entry.id   AF-D2W3W4-F1
#
_cell.length_a   1.000
_cell.length_b   1.000
_cell.length_c   1.000
_cell.angle_alpha   90.00
_cell.angle_beta   90.00
_cell.angle_gamma   90.00
#
_symmetry.space_group_name_H-M   'P 1'
#
loop_
_entity.id
_entity.type
_entity.pdbx_description
1 polymer ?
#
loop_
_entity_poly.entity_id
_entity_poly.type
_entity_poly.pdbx_seq_one_letter_code
_entity_poly.pdbx_strand_id
1 'polypeptide(L)'
;MIAKSILQTLTRLHSLSTVENLLYILNISFLATHELDAVDKKEWRLLFLLKDMQENDAKNWFIGLHLPLMGLLLLLTNRFTDKSLLTSNFNQLPRMNSTQILNNSQQFQRSFKMYRPLIGRSLLSTFLIGHSFVHYTFTNDPKNEFHSTLSKSYIYGGGVCGVLHLVSVGALLVRKRWHV
;
A
#
# COMPACT_ATOMS: atom_id res chain seq x y z
N MET A 1 -0.13 16.75 -36.28
CA MET A 1 -0.70 17.33 -35.04
C MET A 1 -1.16 16.26 -34.04
N ILE A 2 -1.94 15.26 -34.48
CA ILE A 2 -2.45 14.16 -33.64
C ILE A 2 -1.34 13.31 -32.98
N ALA A 3 -0.30 12.92 -33.72
CA ALA A 3 0.79 12.09 -33.20
C ALA A 3 1.58 12.75 -32.03
N LYS A 4 1.79 14.08 -32.07
CA LYS A 4 2.46 14.82 -30.99
C LYS A 4 1.61 14.87 -29.72
N SER A 5 0.28 15.04 -29.86
CA SER A 5 -0.67 15.04 -28.75
C SER A 5 -0.78 13.66 -28.08
N ILE A 6 -0.75 12.58 -28.87
CA ILE A 6 -0.74 11.19 -28.38
C ILE A 6 0.55 10.92 -27.60
N LEU A 7 1.71 11.26 -28.17
CA LEU A 7 3.01 11.03 -27.51
C LEU A 7 3.10 11.78 -26.18
N GLN A 8 2.71 13.05 -26.15
CA GLN A 8 2.69 13.86 -24.92
C GLN A 8 1.75 13.29 -23.84
N THR A 9 0.62 12.71 -24.26
CA THR A 9 -0.31 12.03 -23.36
C THR A 9 0.29 10.75 -22.78
N LEU A 10 0.96 9.93 -23.60
CA LEU A 10 1.60 8.69 -23.17
C LEU A 10 2.75 8.97 -22.19
N THR A 11 3.61 9.95 -22.47
CA THR A 11 4.70 10.35 -21.55
C THR A 11 4.16 10.80 -20.20
N ARG A 12 3.05 11.56 -20.18
CA ARG A 12 2.43 12.04 -18.94
C ARG A 12 1.74 10.93 -18.14
N LEU A 13 1.17 9.92 -18.81
CA LEU A 13 0.59 8.74 -18.15
C LEU A 13 1.69 7.88 -17.50
N HIS A 14 2.81 7.68 -18.22
CA HIS A 14 3.97 6.99 -17.67
C HIS A 14 4.51 7.71 -16.43
N SER A 15 4.70 9.03 -16.49
CA SER A 15 5.21 9.80 -15.35
C SER A 15 4.29 9.73 -14.11
N LEU A 16 2.97 9.79 -14.29
CA LEU A 16 2.01 9.64 -13.17
C LEU A 16 2.10 8.24 -12.53
N SER A 17 2.28 7.19 -13.35
CA SER A 17 2.49 5.84 -12.82
C SER A 17 3.82 5.69 -12.07
N THR A 18 4.88 6.39 -12.48
CA THR A 18 6.16 6.42 -11.77
C THR A 18 6.03 7.11 -10.42
N VAL A 19 5.36 8.27 -10.37
CA VAL A 19 5.12 9.02 -9.13
C VAL A 19 4.28 8.20 -8.13
N GLU A 20 3.23 7.54 -8.60
CA GLU A 20 2.42 6.64 -7.75
C GLU A 20 3.26 5.51 -7.14
N ASN A 21 4.10 4.85 -7.93
CA ASN A 21 4.99 3.81 -7.42
C ASN A 21 6.01 4.34 -6.40
N LEU A 22 6.58 5.51 -6.65
CA LEU A 22 7.52 6.16 -5.73
C LEU A 22 6.86 6.46 -4.39
N LEU A 23 5.67 7.09 -4.41
CA LEU A 23 4.92 7.40 -3.20
C LEU A 23 4.51 6.14 -2.43
N TYR A 24 4.15 5.07 -3.14
CA TYR A 24 3.90 3.76 -2.51
C TYR A 24 5.14 3.20 -1.81
N ILE A 25 6.32 3.23 -2.45
CA ILE A 25 7.56 2.76 -1.84
C ILE A 25 7.88 3.60 -0.60
N LEU A 26 7.75 4.93 -0.70
CA LEU A 26 7.94 5.82 0.44
C LEU A 26 6.98 5.51 1.58
N ASN A 27 5.70 5.22 1.31
CA ASN A 27 4.73 4.83 2.34
C ASN A 27 5.18 3.58 3.09
N ILE A 28 5.62 2.52 2.39
CA ILE A 28 6.13 1.31 3.04
C ILE A 28 7.42 1.60 3.82
N SER A 29 8.33 2.39 3.27
CA SER A 29 9.57 2.77 3.95
C SER A 29 9.29 3.56 5.23
N PHE A 30 8.43 4.59 5.17
CA PHE A 30 8.04 5.37 6.34
C PHE A 30 7.35 4.53 7.39
N LEU A 31 6.43 3.64 7.00
CA LEU A 31 5.78 2.73 7.93
C LEU A 31 6.82 1.83 8.60
N ALA A 32 7.65 1.13 7.84
CA ALA A 32 8.64 0.22 8.39
C ALA A 32 9.66 0.93 9.31
N THR A 33 10.13 2.12 8.94
CA THR A 33 11.03 2.90 9.79
C THR A 33 10.33 3.41 11.05
N HIS A 34 9.06 3.82 10.93
CA HIS A 34 8.25 4.19 12.10
C HIS A 34 8.08 3.01 13.07
N GLU A 35 7.80 1.80 12.58
CA GLU A 35 7.69 0.61 13.44
C GLU A 35 9.00 0.28 14.17
N LEU A 36 10.16 0.47 13.53
CA LEU A 36 11.46 0.29 14.18
C LEU A 36 11.70 1.31 15.30
N ASP A 37 11.35 2.57 15.05
CA ASP A 37 11.43 3.64 16.03
C ASP A 37 10.39 3.45 17.15
N ALA A 38 9.20 2.94 16.84
CA ALA A 38 8.16 2.59 17.80
C ALA A 38 8.61 1.53 18.82
N VAL A 39 9.43 0.57 18.36
CA VAL A 39 10.06 -0.42 19.25
C VAL A 39 11.09 0.24 20.19
N ASP A 40 11.89 1.19 19.69
CA ASP A 40 12.85 1.94 20.51
C ASP A 40 12.15 2.83 21.55
N LYS A 41 11.05 3.48 21.16
CA LYS A 41 10.25 4.38 22.01
C LYS A 41 9.13 3.70 22.81
N LYS A 42 9.11 2.37 22.82
CA LYS A 42 8.21 1.56 23.66
C LYS A 42 6.72 1.90 23.45
N GLU A 43 6.30 2.08 22.20
CA GLU A 43 4.93 2.47 21.87
C GLU A 43 3.85 1.49 22.35
N TRP A 44 4.21 0.25 22.68
CA TRP A 44 3.30 -0.70 23.33
C TRP A 44 2.65 -0.16 24.60
N ARG A 45 3.25 0.84 25.27
CA ARG A 45 2.66 1.53 26.43
C ARG A 45 1.42 2.35 26.10
N LEU A 46 1.27 2.77 24.84
CA LEU A 46 0.12 3.52 24.32
C LEU A 46 -0.97 2.58 23.80
N LEU A 47 -0.63 1.33 23.46
CA LEU A 47 -1.60 0.36 22.97
C LEU A 47 -2.50 -0.14 24.09
N PHE A 48 -3.82 0.00 23.91
CA PHE A 48 -4.82 -0.37 24.91
C PHE A 48 -4.67 -1.82 25.42
N LEU A 49 -4.26 -2.74 24.54
CA LEU A 49 -4.08 -4.17 24.87
C LEU A 49 -2.74 -4.48 25.57
N LEU A 50 -1.67 -3.73 25.30
CA LEU A 50 -0.31 -4.06 25.76
C LEU A 50 0.18 -3.14 26.90
N LYS A 51 -0.56 -2.07 27.23
CA LYS A 51 -0.14 -1.03 28.18
C LYS A 51 0.16 -1.53 29.60
N ASP A 52 -0.51 -2.60 30.04
CA ASP A 52 -0.45 -3.10 31.43
C ASP A 52 0.49 -4.32 31.57
N MET A 53 1.13 -4.75 30.48
CA MET A 53 2.00 -5.92 30.45
C MET A 53 3.43 -5.57 30.90
N GLN A 54 4.17 -6.59 31.34
CA GLN A 54 5.59 -6.44 31.63
C GLN A 54 6.37 -6.09 30.35
N GLU A 55 7.34 -5.19 30.44
CA GLU A 55 8.06 -4.60 29.30
C GLU A 55 8.59 -5.64 28.29
N ASN A 56 9.15 -6.75 28.76
CA ASN A 56 9.69 -7.80 27.88
C ASN A 56 8.59 -8.51 27.10
N ASP A 57 7.47 -8.82 27.75
CA ASP A 57 6.35 -9.50 27.12
C ASP A 57 5.61 -8.55 26.15
N ALA A 58 5.40 -7.30 26.58
CA ALA A 58 4.77 -6.27 25.75
C ALA A 58 5.54 -6.05 24.44
N LYS A 59 6.88 -5.94 24.52
CA LYS A 59 7.75 -5.83 23.34
C LYS A 59 7.65 -7.05 22.42
N ASN A 60 7.68 -8.26 22.99
CA ASN A 60 7.62 -9.49 22.19
C ASN A 60 6.28 -9.63 21.45
N TRP A 61 5.17 -9.34 22.13
CA TRP A 61 3.84 -9.32 21.51
C TRP A 61 3.71 -8.20 20.48
N PHE A 62 4.25 -7.02 20.77
CA PHE A 62 4.28 -5.92 19.82
C PHE A 62 4.96 -6.36 18.52
N ILE A 63 6.22 -6.81 18.58
CA ILE A 63 6.96 -7.26 17.39
C ILE A 63 6.25 -8.44 16.70
N GLY A 64 5.77 -9.40 17.50
CA GLY A 64 5.11 -10.61 17.03
C GLY A 64 3.80 -10.34 16.27
N LEU A 65 3.04 -9.31 16.66
CA LEU A 65 1.81 -8.89 15.97
C LEU A 65 2.10 -8.03 14.73
N HIS A 66 3.14 -7.20 14.77
CA HIS A 66 3.49 -6.35 13.64
C HIS A 66 4.09 -7.14 12.46
N LEU A 67 4.77 -8.25 12.71
CA LEU A 67 5.29 -9.12 11.64
C LEU A 67 4.20 -9.65 10.67
N PRO A 68 3.14 -10.35 11.13
CA PRO A 68 2.06 -10.81 10.26
C PRO A 68 1.26 -9.64 9.69
N LEU A 69 1.10 -8.53 10.42
CA LEU A 69 0.44 -7.33 9.91
C LEU A 69 1.20 -6.75 8.71
N MET A 70 2.52 -6.60 8.81
CA MET A 70 3.36 -6.10 7.72
C MET A 70 3.35 -7.06 6.52
N GLY A 71 3.41 -8.37 6.77
CA GLY A 71 3.28 -9.40 5.74
C GLY A 71 1.93 -9.30 5.01
N LEU A 72 0.82 -9.12 5.75
CA LEU A 72 -0.51 -8.96 5.18
C LEU A 72 -0.63 -7.66 4.37
N LEU A 73 -0.12 -6.53 4.88
CA LEU A 73 -0.10 -5.25 4.16
C LEU A 73 0.64 -5.40 2.82
N LEU A 74 1.85 -5.98 2.86
CA LEU A 74 2.64 -6.23 1.65
C LEU A 74 1.93 -7.19 0.69
N LEU A 75 1.25 -8.23 1.19
CA LEU A 75 0.47 -9.15 0.35
C LEU A 75 -0.68 -8.43 -0.37
N LEU A 76 -1.39 -7.54 0.33
CA LEU A 76 -2.52 -6.78 -0.22
C LEU A 76 -2.07 -5.72 -1.23
N THR A 77 -0.89 -5.12 -1.03
CA THR A 77 -0.36 -4.04 -1.87
C THR A 77 0.45 -4.56 -3.07
N ASN A 78 1.07 -5.74 -2.95
CA ASN A 78 1.91 -6.30 -4.00
C ASN A 78 1.09 -6.96 -5.11
N ARG A 79 1.61 -6.86 -6.33
CA ARG A 79 1.10 -7.56 -7.52
C ARG A 79 1.58 -9.01 -7.54
N PHE A 80 1.36 -9.79 -6.47
CA PHE A 80 1.59 -11.22 -6.57
C PHE A 80 0.56 -11.81 -7.53
N THR A 81 0.98 -12.04 -8.77
CA THR A 81 0.23 -12.89 -9.69
C THR A 81 1.20 -13.82 -10.37
N ASP A 82 1.57 -14.86 -9.64
CA ASP A 82 2.26 -15.98 -10.25
C ASP A 82 1.27 -16.72 -11.14
N LYS A 83 1.51 -16.66 -12.45
CA LYS A 83 0.72 -17.39 -13.44
C LYS A 83 1.06 -18.88 -13.42
N SER A 84 2.27 -19.24 -12.98
CA SER A 84 2.80 -20.60 -13.09
C SER A 84 1.94 -21.65 -12.39
N LEU A 85 1.41 -21.32 -11.20
CA LEU A 85 0.52 -22.18 -10.39
C LEU A 85 -0.86 -22.43 -10.98
N LEU A 86 -1.33 -21.55 -11.90
CA LEU A 86 -2.61 -21.74 -12.58
C LEU A 86 -2.44 -22.54 -13.88
N THR A 87 -1.26 -22.52 -14.50
CA THR A 87 -0.98 -23.20 -15.78
C THR A 87 -0.83 -24.71 -15.67
N SER A 88 -0.49 -25.26 -14.51
CA SER A 88 -0.28 -26.71 -14.35
C SER A 88 -1.59 -27.54 -14.40
N ASN A 89 -2.75 -26.92 -14.22
CA ASN A 89 -4.06 -27.60 -14.20
C ASN A 89 -4.87 -27.49 -15.51
N PHE A 90 -4.37 -26.81 -16.55
CA PHE A 90 -5.13 -26.62 -17.80
C PHE A 90 -5.07 -27.77 -18.81
N ASN A 91 -4.26 -28.81 -18.56
CA ASN A 91 -4.14 -29.96 -19.47
C ASN A 91 -5.31 -30.96 -19.37
N GLN A 92 -6.35 -30.69 -18.56
CA GLN A 92 -7.43 -31.64 -18.28
C GLN A 92 -8.84 -31.21 -18.76
N LEU A 93 -9.00 -30.14 -19.56
CA LEU A 93 -10.33 -29.65 -19.95
C LEU A 93 -10.77 -30.08 -21.38
N PRO A 94 -12.05 -30.44 -21.60
CA PRO A 94 -12.58 -30.84 -22.92
C PRO A 94 -12.54 -29.71 -23.95
N ARG A 95 -12.28 -30.07 -25.23
CA ARG A 95 -12.13 -29.13 -26.36
C ARG A 95 -13.42 -28.36 -26.67
N MET A 96 -13.53 -27.14 -26.16
CA MET A 96 -14.39 -26.09 -26.71
C MET A 96 -13.63 -25.24 -27.75
N ASN A 97 -14.36 -24.53 -28.63
CA ASN A 97 -13.81 -23.76 -29.75
C ASN A 97 -12.83 -22.67 -29.25
N SER A 98 -11.56 -22.82 -29.66
CA SER A 98 -10.39 -22.21 -29.03
C SER A 98 -10.34 -20.68 -29.09
N THR A 99 -10.86 -20.05 -30.15
CA THR A 99 -10.73 -18.61 -30.40
C THR A 99 -11.65 -17.73 -29.56
N GLN A 100 -12.86 -18.18 -29.21
CA GLN A 100 -13.83 -17.37 -28.45
C GLN A 100 -13.57 -17.40 -26.93
N ILE A 101 -13.12 -18.54 -26.39
CA ILE A 101 -12.81 -18.67 -24.96
C ILE A 101 -11.52 -17.93 -24.59
N LEU A 102 -10.51 -17.92 -25.48
CA LEU A 102 -9.25 -17.22 -25.26
C LEU A 102 -9.42 -15.69 -25.21
N ASN A 103 -10.29 -15.11 -26.04
CA ASN A 103 -10.45 -13.65 -26.11
C ASN A 103 -11.23 -13.09 -24.91
N ASN A 104 -12.35 -13.71 -24.52
CA ASN A 104 -13.16 -13.23 -23.39
C ASN A 104 -12.49 -13.45 -22.03
N SER A 105 -11.80 -14.59 -21.83
CA SER A 105 -11.09 -14.86 -20.59
C SER A 105 -9.85 -13.97 -20.42
N GLN A 106 -9.12 -13.64 -21.49
CA GLN A 106 -7.98 -12.72 -21.41
C GLN A 106 -8.41 -11.28 -21.13
N GLN A 107 -9.53 -10.80 -21.68
CA GLN A 107 -10.00 -9.43 -21.49
C GLN A 107 -10.56 -9.20 -20.07
N PHE A 108 -11.31 -10.17 -19.54
CA PHE A 108 -11.82 -10.13 -18.16
C PHE A 108 -10.69 -10.26 -17.12
N GLN A 109 -9.74 -11.17 -17.32
CA GLN A 109 -8.58 -11.31 -16.43
C GLN A 109 -7.64 -10.10 -16.48
N ARG A 110 -7.48 -9.43 -17.63
CA ARG A 110 -6.66 -8.20 -17.75
C ARG A 110 -7.25 -7.03 -16.96
N SER A 111 -8.58 -6.89 -16.95
CA SER A 111 -9.25 -5.82 -16.20
C SER A 111 -9.11 -6.00 -14.69
N PHE A 112 -9.35 -7.21 -14.16
CA PHE A 112 -9.22 -7.48 -12.72
C PHE A 112 -7.77 -7.44 -12.20
N LYS A 113 -6.81 -7.86 -13.02
CA LYS A 113 -5.38 -7.93 -12.66
C LYS A 113 -4.70 -6.55 -12.54
N MET A 114 -5.32 -5.49 -13.07
CA MET A 114 -4.79 -4.14 -13.01
C MET A 114 -5.26 -3.35 -11.77
N TYR A 115 -6.51 -3.53 -11.31
CA TYR A 115 -7.12 -2.76 -10.21
C TYR A 115 -6.81 -3.28 -8.80
N ARG A 116 -6.59 -4.59 -8.64
CA ARG A 116 -6.37 -5.24 -7.34
C ARG A 116 -5.24 -4.65 -6.47
N PRO A 117 -4.04 -4.33 -6.99
CA PRO A 117 -2.97 -3.71 -6.20
C PRO A 117 -3.22 -2.23 -5.91
N LEU A 118 -4.01 -1.53 -6.72
CA LEU A 118 -4.29 -0.10 -6.54
C LEU A 118 -5.12 0.13 -5.28
N ILE A 119 -6.08 -0.76 -5.01
CA ILE A 119 -6.91 -0.75 -3.80
C ILE A 119 -6.05 -0.99 -2.57
N GLY A 120 -5.21 -2.03 -2.55
CA GLY A 120 -4.33 -2.33 -1.42
C GLY A 120 -3.38 -1.17 -1.10
N ARG A 121 -2.79 -0.54 -2.12
CA ARG A 121 -1.94 0.65 -1.96
C ARG A 121 -2.72 1.85 -1.40
N SER A 122 -3.94 2.07 -1.87
CA SER A 122 -4.80 3.16 -1.37
C SER A 122 -5.22 2.92 0.09
N LEU A 123 -5.45 1.66 0.48
CA LEU A 123 -5.73 1.28 1.86
C LEU A 123 -4.54 1.56 2.77
N LEU A 124 -3.32 1.19 2.35
CA LEU A 124 -2.09 1.53 3.07
C LEU A 124 -1.95 3.04 3.26
N SER A 125 -2.17 3.83 2.21
CA SER A 125 -2.10 5.30 2.30
C SER A 125 -3.15 5.85 3.27
N THR A 126 -4.38 5.33 3.24
CA THR A 126 -5.45 5.73 4.18
C THR A 126 -5.08 5.36 5.61
N PHE A 127 -4.51 4.17 5.83
CA PHE A 127 -4.02 3.72 7.13
C PHE A 127 -2.95 4.67 7.66
N LEU A 128 -1.92 5.00 6.88
CA LEU A 128 -0.86 5.92 7.32
C LEU A 128 -1.37 7.32 7.66
N ILE A 129 -2.33 7.85 6.89
CA ILE A 129 -2.98 9.13 7.21
C ILE A 129 -3.68 9.03 8.58
N GLY A 130 -4.52 8.01 8.77
CA GLY A 130 -5.21 7.79 10.05
C GLY A 130 -4.24 7.57 11.21
N HIS A 131 -3.19 6.77 11.00
CA HIS A 131 -2.15 6.48 11.99
C HIS A 131 -1.41 7.75 12.41
N SER A 132 -1.03 8.61 11.45
CA SER A 132 -0.43 9.92 11.76
C SER A 132 -1.35 10.81 12.61
N PHE A 133 -2.66 10.74 12.39
CA PHE A 133 -3.63 11.47 13.19
C PHE A 133 -3.75 10.90 14.60
N VAL A 134 -3.69 9.57 14.76
CA VAL A 134 -3.64 8.93 16.07
C VAL A 134 -2.44 9.42 16.88
N HIS A 135 -1.24 9.48 16.29
CA HIS A 135 -0.06 10.04 16.97
C HIS A 135 -0.21 11.53 17.30
N TYR A 136 -0.89 12.29 16.44
CA TYR A 136 -1.23 13.67 16.75
C TYR A 136 -2.08 13.77 18.03
N THR A 137 -3.08 12.89 18.18
CA THR A 137 -3.94 12.88 19.39
C THR A 137 -3.19 12.49 20.67
N PHE A 138 -2.20 11.59 20.58
CA PHE A 138 -1.40 11.15 21.74
C PHE A 138 -0.13 11.97 21.98
N THR A 139 0.10 13.05 21.23
CA THR A 139 1.35 13.85 21.34
C THR A 139 1.57 14.43 22.76
N ASN A 140 0.50 14.69 23.51
CA ASN A 140 0.58 15.24 24.87
C ASN A 140 0.45 14.18 25.98
N ASP A 141 0.33 12.90 25.64
CA ASP A 141 0.18 11.84 26.64
C ASP A 141 1.52 11.63 27.39
N PRO A 142 1.53 11.58 28.73
CA PRO A 142 2.75 11.39 29.52
C PRO A 142 3.45 10.04 29.29
N LYS A 143 2.77 9.05 28.72
CA LYS A 143 3.35 7.74 28.34
C LYS A 143 3.97 7.75 26.94
N ASN A 144 3.80 8.84 26.20
CA ASN A 144 4.30 8.97 24.85
C ASN A 144 5.76 9.44 24.85
N GLU A 145 6.70 8.54 24.55
CA GLU A 145 8.13 8.89 24.47
C GLU A 145 8.54 9.47 23.08
N PHE A 146 7.58 9.69 22.17
CA PHE A 146 7.79 10.16 20.80
C PHE A 146 8.00 11.69 20.71
N HIS A 147 9.08 12.18 21.32
CA HIS A 147 9.37 13.62 21.36
C HIS A 147 10.35 14.09 20.28
N SER A 148 11.13 13.18 19.69
CA SER A 148 12.17 13.56 18.73
C SER A 148 11.57 14.02 17.40
N THR A 149 12.19 15.05 16.79
CA THR A 149 11.78 15.55 15.47
C THR A 149 11.92 14.46 14.39
N LEU A 150 12.93 13.60 14.52
CA LEU A 150 13.18 12.51 13.58
C LEU A 150 12.08 11.45 13.65
N SER A 151 11.71 11.03 14.86
CA SER A 151 10.60 10.11 15.12
C SER A 151 9.29 10.62 14.52
N LYS A 152 8.95 11.89 14.79
CA LYS A 152 7.79 12.56 14.20
C LYS A 152 7.85 12.61 12.66
N SER A 153 9.03 12.81 12.09
CA SER A 153 9.20 12.86 10.63
C SER A 153 8.84 11.54 9.95
N TYR A 154 9.06 10.39 10.60
CA TYR A 154 8.72 9.11 10.01
C TYR A 154 7.21 8.94 9.84
N ILE A 155 6.44 9.22 10.89
CA ILE A 155 4.99 9.02 10.83
C ILE A 155 4.27 10.13 10.05
N TYR A 156 4.59 11.40 10.30
CA TYR A 156 3.96 12.50 9.57
C TYR A 156 4.41 12.54 8.11
N GLY A 157 5.66 12.18 7.82
CA GLY A 157 6.16 12.00 6.45
C GLY A 157 5.40 10.90 5.70
N GLY A 158 5.13 9.77 6.37
CA GLY A 158 4.26 8.71 5.85
C GLY A 158 2.84 9.19 5.57
N GLY A 159 2.23 9.96 6.48
CA GLY A 159 0.90 10.56 6.28
C GLY A 159 0.83 11.50 5.07
N VAL A 160 1.82 12.39 4.91
CA VAL A 160 1.91 13.30 3.75
C VAL A 160 2.07 12.52 2.44
N CYS A 161 2.95 11.51 2.41
CA CYS A 161 3.12 10.64 1.26
C CYS A 161 1.83 9.86 0.92
N GLY A 162 1.05 9.48 1.94
CA GLY A 162 -0.26 8.88 1.80
C GLY A 162 -1.26 9.79 1.09
N VAL A 163 -1.35 11.07 1.49
CA VAL A 163 -2.22 12.05 0.84
C VAL A 163 -1.81 12.24 -0.63
N LEU A 164 -0.51 12.45 -0.88
CA LEU A 164 0.01 12.63 -2.24
C LEU A 164 -0.27 11.40 -3.12
N HIS A 165 -0.18 10.19 -2.55
CA HIS A 165 -0.48 8.95 -3.26
C HIS A 165 -1.94 8.89 -3.70
N LEU A 166 -2.89 9.17 -2.79
CA LEU A 166 -4.31 9.18 -3.10
C LEU A 166 -4.67 10.24 -4.15
N VAL A 167 -4.05 11.42 -4.10
CA VAL A 167 -4.23 12.47 -5.12
C VAL A 167 -3.73 11.99 -6.48
N SER A 168 -2.56 11.36 -6.54
CA SER A 168 -2.00 10.78 -7.78
C SER A 168 -2.91 9.70 -8.36
N VAL A 169 -3.42 8.80 -7.53
CA VAL A 169 -4.38 7.76 -7.92
C VAL A 169 -5.68 8.39 -8.44
N GLY A 170 -6.23 9.38 -7.73
CA GLY A 170 -7.43 10.10 -8.18
C GLY A 170 -7.23 10.75 -9.55
N ALA A 171 -6.09 11.41 -9.78
CA ALA A 171 -5.75 12.01 -11.07
C ALA A 171 -5.67 10.97 -12.20
N LEU A 172 -5.11 9.78 -11.93
CA LEU A 172 -5.07 8.67 -12.88
C LEU A 172 -6.48 8.15 -13.22
N LEU A 173 -7.36 8.00 -12.21
CA LEU A 173 -8.72 7.49 -12.38
C LEU A 173 -9.62 8.46 -13.14
N VAL A 174 -9.61 9.74 -12.76
CA VAL A 174 -10.37 10.79 -13.46
C VAL A 174 -9.97 10.79 -14.93
N ARG A 175 -8.67 10.88 -15.23
CA ARG A 175 -8.18 10.95 -16.60
C ARG A 175 -8.55 9.73 -17.45
N LYS A 176 -8.52 8.52 -16.87
CA LYS A 176 -8.93 7.29 -17.55
C LYS A 176 -10.40 7.33 -17.97
N ARG A 177 -11.27 7.95 -17.16
CA ARG A 177 -12.72 8.06 -17.42
C ARG A 177 -13.06 9.00 -18.58
N TRP A 178 -12.24 10.00 -18.86
CA TRP A 178 -12.47 10.98 -19.95
C TRP A 178 -11.93 10.55 -21.32
N HIS A 179 -11.21 9.42 -21.40
CA HIS A 179 -10.68 8.86 -22.65
C HIS A 179 -11.34 7.53 -23.05
N VAL A 180 -12.49 7.22 -22.45
CA VAL A 180 -13.45 6.18 -22.89
C VAL A 180 -14.61 6.90 -23.53
#